data_AF-A0A971GM19-F1
#
_entry.id   AF-A0A971GM19-F1
#
_cell.length_a   1.000
_cell.length_b   1.000
_cell.length_c   1.000
_cell.angle_alpha   90.00
_cell.angle_beta   90.00
_cell.angle_gamma   90.00
#
_symmetry.space_group_name_H-M   'P 1'
#
loop_
_entity.id
_entity.type
_entity.pdbx_description
1 polymer ?
#
loop_
_entity_poly.entity_id
_entity_poly.type
_entity_poly.pdbx_seq_one_letter_code
_entity_poly.pdbx_strand_id
1 'polypeptide(L)'
;MNRESAWYKKNSLRFTAGGFAIFVIFQVCDLIIHRFILWSSFSSLASICRPDLMSYMWIMCAGSLLFSFLMMYIFIKGYEDRGVLEGVRFGLLLGTVTAGMAALYQYVLYPVPFYLALQWFGLQLVKFVLAGIAAGAIYRPMPEDDRDEDQEDMDIV
;
A
#
# COMPACT_ATOMS: atom_id res chain seq x y z
N MET A 1 -15.78 31.27 -4.99
CA MET A 1 -14.77 30.19 -4.94
C MET A 1 -15.11 29.25 -6.08
N ASN A 2 -14.30 29.18 -7.15
CA ASN A 2 -14.61 28.38 -8.34
C ASN A 2 -14.76 26.89 -8.00
N ARG A 3 -15.80 26.24 -8.52
CA ARG A 3 -16.07 24.79 -8.36
C ARG A 3 -14.85 23.94 -8.73
N GLU A 4 -14.14 24.33 -9.80
CA GLU A 4 -12.89 23.68 -10.23
C GLU A 4 -11.80 23.65 -9.14
N SER A 5 -11.61 24.76 -8.41
CA SER A 5 -10.60 24.84 -7.34
C SER A 5 -10.95 23.93 -6.15
N ALA A 6 -12.23 23.69 -5.92
CA ALA A 6 -12.72 22.78 -4.90
C ALA A 6 -12.58 21.32 -5.34
N TRP A 7 -12.78 21.03 -6.64
CA TRP A 7 -12.60 19.71 -7.23
C TRP A 7 -11.14 19.24 -7.15
N TYR A 8 -10.20 20.06 -7.64
CA TYR A 8 -8.76 19.73 -7.60
C TYR A 8 -8.26 19.52 -6.16
N LYS A 9 -8.70 20.37 -5.22
CA LYS A 9 -8.38 20.20 -3.80
C LYS A 9 -8.93 18.91 -3.22
N LYS A 10 -10.17 18.51 -3.55
CA LYS A 10 -10.82 17.31 -3.01
C LYS A 10 -10.17 16.03 -3.54
N ASN A 11 -9.76 16.01 -4.80
CA ASN A 11 -9.04 14.86 -5.37
C ASN A 11 -7.61 14.74 -4.80
N SER A 12 -6.89 15.86 -4.65
CA SER A 12 -5.58 15.90 -4.01
C SER A 12 -5.63 15.48 -2.53
N LEU A 13 -6.68 15.90 -1.81
CA LEU A 13 -6.92 15.49 -0.43
C LEU A 13 -7.20 13.98 -0.31
N ARG A 14 -7.96 13.39 -1.25
CA ARG A 14 -8.22 11.95 -1.28
C ARG A 14 -6.96 11.14 -1.58
N PHE A 15 -6.12 11.61 -2.49
CA PHE A 15 -4.83 10.98 -2.79
C PHE A 15 -3.93 10.98 -1.54
N THR A 16 -3.76 12.14 -0.91
CA THR A 16 -2.91 12.27 0.28
C THR A 16 -3.47 11.47 1.47
N ALA A 17 -4.79 11.54 1.71
CA ALA A 17 -5.44 10.74 2.75
C ALA A 17 -5.29 9.22 2.50
N GLY A 18 -5.45 8.78 1.24
CA GLY A 18 -5.28 7.37 0.86
C GLY A 18 -3.85 6.88 1.05
N GLY A 19 -2.86 7.66 0.60
CA GLY A 19 -1.43 7.35 0.80
C GLY A 19 -1.06 7.25 2.29
N PHE A 20 -1.56 8.17 3.13
CA PHE A 20 -1.36 8.10 4.58
C PHE A 20 -2.09 6.92 5.23
N ALA A 21 -3.31 6.60 4.81
CA ALA A 21 -4.03 5.44 5.33
C ALA A 21 -3.30 4.13 5.03
N ILE A 22 -2.82 3.96 3.80
CA ILE A 22 -1.99 2.81 3.41
C ILE A 22 -0.71 2.75 4.25
N PHE A 23 -0.04 3.89 4.46
CA PHE A 23 1.16 3.96 5.30
C PHE A 23 0.86 3.51 6.74
N VAL A 24 -0.20 4.03 7.35
CA VAL A 24 -0.60 3.65 8.72
C VAL A 24 -0.90 2.15 8.80
N ILE A 25 -1.62 1.59 7.82
CA ILE A 25 -1.87 0.14 7.74
C ILE A 25 -0.55 -0.62 7.68
N PHE A 26 0.40 -0.18 6.85
CA PHE A 26 1.70 -0.82 6.74
C PHE A 26 2.46 -0.79 8.06
N GLN A 27 2.52 0.35 8.74
CA GLN A 27 3.21 0.49 10.02
C GLN A 27 2.57 -0.36 11.12
N VAL A 28 1.24 -0.38 11.21
CA VAL A 28 0.52 -1.18 12.21
C VAL A 28 0.73 -2.67 11.93
N CYS A 29 0.58 -3.10 10.68
CA CYS A 29 0.84 -4.48 10.30
C CYS A 29 2.29 -4.88 10.58
N ASP A 30 3.28 -4.04 10.24
CA ASP A 30 4.69 -4.34 10.46
C ASP A 30 5.01 -4.42 11.96
N LEU A 31 4.44 -3.55 12.79
CA LEU A 31 4.56 -3.66 14.25
C LEU A 31 3.98 -4.97 14.78
N ILE A 32 2.79 -5.37 14.32
CA ILE A 32 2.14 -6.62 14.75
C ILE A 32 2.95 -7.83 14.29
N ILE A 33 3.30 -7.89 13.00
CA ILE A 33 4.03 -9.00 12.39
C ILE A 33 5.40 -9.18 13.05
N HIS A 34 6.15 -8.09 13.26
CA HIS A 34 7.50 -8.19 13.81
C HIS A 34 7.48 -8.46 15.32
N ARG A 35 6.59 -7.83 16.09
CA ARG A 35 6.57 -7.99 17.56
C ARG A 35 5.90 -9.28 18.02
N PHE A 36 4.82 -9.70 17.38
CA PHE A 36 4.05 -10.87 17.85
C PHE A 36 4.39 -12.15 17.10
N ILE A 37 4.61 -12.07 15.78
CA ILE A 37 4.72 -13.27 14.95
C ILE A 37 6.19 -13.66 14.76
N LEU A 38 7.01 -12.71 14.30
CA LEU A 38 8.40 -12.99 13.94
C LEU A 38 9.38 -12.96 15.10
N TRP A 39 8.99 -12.43 16.26
CA TRP A 39 9.84 -12.41 17.45
C TRP A 39 10.38 -13.80 17.81
N SER A 40 9.55 -14.83 17.68
CA SER A 40 9.93 -16.22 17.92
C SER A 40 10.94 -16.79 16.92
N SER A 41 11.01 -16.24 15.71
CA SER A 41 11.89 -16.68 14.61
C SER A 41 13.20 -15.89 14.53
N PHE A 42 13.33 -14.79 15.29
CA PHE A 42 14.53 -13.93 15.26
C PHE A 42 15.81 -14.66 15.69
N SER A 43 15.71 -15.66 16.58
CA SER A 43 16.85 -16.49 16.99
C SER A 43 17.50 -17.21 15.81
N SER A 44 16.71 -17.58 14.80
CA SER A 44 17.18 -18.25 13.58
C SER A 44 17.79 -17.29 12.56
N LEU A 45 17.53 -15.99 12.70
CA LEU A 45 17.94 -14.93 11.78
C LEU A 45 19.08 -14.06 12.34
N ALA A 46 19.38 -14.17 13.64
CA ALA A 46 20.34 -13.32 14.33
C ALA A 46 21.74 -13.31 13.70
N SER A 47 22.17 -14.43 13.10
CA SER A 47 23.47 -14.55 12.41
C SER A 47 23.53 -13.84 11.05
N ILE A 48 22.38 -13.58 10.44
CA ILE A 48 22.24 -13.00 9.09
C ILE A 48 21.83 -11.52 9.18
N CYS A 49 21.15 -11.14 10.26
CA CYS A 49 20.75 -9.75 10.51
C CYS A 49 21.97 -8.83 10.65
N ARG A 50 21.85 -7.63 10.08
CA ARG A 50 22.87 -6.59 10.23
C ARG A 50 22.97 -6.19 11.72
N PRO A 51 24.17 -6.03 12.28
CA PRO A 51 24.34 -5.65 13.70
C PRO A 51 23.74 -4.27 14.00
N ASP A 52 23.80 -3.34 13.04
CA ASP A 52 23.28 -1.97 13.18
C ASP A 52 21.83 -1.81 12.71
N LEU A 53 21.01 -2.87 12.76
CA LEU A 53 19.65 -2.88 12.21
C LEU A 53 18.80 -1.70 12.71
N MET A 54 18.90 -1.39 14.01
CA MET A 54 18.12 -0.30 14.63
C MET A 54 18.46 1.08 14.06
N SER A 55 19.72 1.31 13.69
CA SER A 55 20.20 2.57 13.10
C SER A 55 19.63 2.82 11.70
N TYR A 56 19.14 1.79 11.02
CA TYR A 56 18.58 1.87 9.67
C TYR A 56 17.07 1.70 9.60
N MET A 57 16.37 1.55 10.73
CA MET A 57 14.90 1.42 10.74
C MET A 57 14.18 2.62 10.10
N TRP A 58 14.78 3.81 10.15
CA TRP A 58 14.21 4.99 9.47
C TRP A 58 14.14 4.81 7.95
N ILE A 59 15.04 4.02 7.34
CA ILE A 59 15.01 3.71 5.90
C ILE A 59 13.78 2.86 5.58
N MET A 60 13.45 1.88 6.44
CA MET A 60 12.22 1.09 6.27
C MET A 60 10.98 1.98 6.37
N CYS A 61 10.95 2.88 7.35
CA CYS A 61 9.85 3.83 7.52
C CYS A 61 9.72 4.75 6.30
N ALA A 62 10.81 5.40 5.86
CA ALA A 62 10.81 6.27 4.68
C ALA A 62 10.44 5.52 3.40
N GLY A 63 10.95 4.29 3.24
CA GLY A 63 10.61 3.41 2.11
C GLY A 63 9.13 3.03 2.10
N SER A 64 8.56 2.68 3.26
CA SER A 64 7.13 2.35 3.37
C SER A 64 6.23 3.56 3.11
N LEU A 65 6.67 4.77 3.49
CA LEU A 65 5.97 6.02 3.18
C LEU A 65 5.99 6.27 1.67
N LEU A 66 7.16 6.23 1.04
CA LEU A 66 7.26 6.41 -0.41
C LEU A 66 6.42 5.37 -1.16
N PHE A 67 6.51 4.11 -0.72
CA PHE A 67 5.77 3.01 -1.33
C PHE A 67 4.25 3.17 -1.18
N SER A 68 3.75 3.68 -0.05
CA SER A 68 2.31 3.87 0.15
C SER A 68 1.71 4.90 -0.83
N PHE A 69 2.42 6.01 -1.06
CA PHE A 69 2.00 7.02 -2.03
C PHE A 69 2.08 6.50 -3.48
N LEU A 70 3.12 5.73 -3.81
CA LEU A 70 3.23 5.09 -5.12
C LEU A 70 2.11 4.05 -5.33
N MET A 71 1.81 3.24 -4.32
CA MET A 71 0.73 2.27 -4.37
C MET A 71 -0.62 2.96 -4.61
N MET A 72 -0.89 4.06 -3.89
CA MET A 72 -2.08 4.88 -4.10
C MET A 72 -2.12 5.46 -5.53
N TYR A 73 -0.99 5.95 -6.04
CA TYR A 73 -0.90 6.50 -7.39
C TYR A 73 -1.21 5.44 -8.46
N ILE A 74 -0.64 4.24 -8.32
CA ILE A 74 -0.90 3.12 -9.24
C ILE A 74 -2.38 2.71 -9.16
N PHE A 75 -2.95 2.65 -7.95
CA PHE A 75 -4.36 2.33 -7.75
C PHE A 75 -5.28 3.31 -8.48
N ILE A 76 -5.04 4.61 -8.35
CA ILE A 76 -5.82 5.65 -9.02
C ILE A 76 -5.73 5.52 -10.55
N LYS A 77 -4.53 5.25 -11.09
CA LYS A 77 -4.33 5.15 -12.54
C LYS A 77 -5.03 3.94 -13.16
N GLY A 78 -5.26 2.90 -12.38
CA GLY A 78 -5.94 1.68 -12.81
C GLY A 78 -7.37 1.54 -12.28
N TYR A 79 -7.98 2.61 -11.78
CA TYR A 79 -9.30 2.57 -11.16
C TYR A 79 -10.42 2.56 -12.23
N GLU A 80 -11.27 1.53 -12.22
CA GLU A 80 -12.39 1.30 -13.16
C GLU A 80 -13.78 1.52 -12.51
N ASP A 81 -13.89 2.31 -11.45
CA ASP A 81 -15.18 2.62 -10.81
C ASP A 81 -15.91 1.44 -10.16
N ARG A 82 -15.19 0.37 -9.77
CA ARG A 82 -15.80 -0.82 -9.14
C ARG A 82 -15.69 -0.85 -7.62
N GLY A 83 -15.33 0.27 -7.00
CA GLY A 83 -15.34 0.45 -5.54
C GLY A 83 -14.36 -0.45 -4.79
N VAL A 84 -14.79 -1.02 -3.65
CA VAL A 84 -13.92 -1.74 -2.71
C VAL A 84 -13.40 -3.07 -3.26
N LEU A 85 -14.17 -3.75 -4.11
CA LEU A 85 -13.77 -5.03 -4.71
C LEU A 85 -12.54 -4.87 -5.61
N GLU A 86 -12.42 -3.71 -6.24
CA GLU A 86 -11.26 -3.34 -7.04
C GLU A 86 -10.00 -3.18 -6.17
N GLY A 87 -10.17 -2.56 -5.00
CA GLY A 87 -9.14 -2.50 -3.97
C GLY A 87 -8.63 -3.89 -3.56
N VAL A 88 -9.53 -4.85 -3.35
CA VAL A 88 -9.16 -6.24 -3.04
C VAL A 88 -8.38 -6.88 -4.19
N ARG A 89 -8.86 -6.77 -5.43
CA ARG A 89 -8.19 -7.35 -6.62
C ARG A 89 -6.81 -6.73 -6.83
N PHE A 90 -6.71 -5.42 -6.70
CA PHE A 90 -5.45 -4.68 -6.79
C PHE A 90 -4.46 -5.12 -5.71
N GLY A 91 -4.90 -5.17 -4.45
CA GLY A 91 -4.08 -5.63 -3.33
C GLY A 91 -3.61 -7.08 -3.49
N LEU A 92 -4.47 -7.96 -4.01
CA LEU A 92 -4.12 -9.35 -4.28
C LEU A 92 -3.06 -9.47 -5.39
N LEU A 93 -3.24 -8.76 -6.51
CA LEU A 93 -2.30 -8.79 -7.63
C LEU A 93 -0.95 -8.19 -7.25
N LEU A 94 -0.95 -6.96 -6.73
CA LEU A 94 0.26 -6.26 -6.33
C LEU A 94 0.95 -6.99 -5.17
N GLY A 95 0.18 -7.46 -4.20
CA GLY A 95 0.68 -8.24 -3.07
C GLY A 95 1.31 -9.56 -3.53
N THR A 96 0.70 -10.29 -4.45
CA THR A 96 1.26 -11.56 -4.94
C THR A 96 2.59 -11.35 -5.66
N VAL A 97 2.68 -10.35 -6.53
CA VAL A 97 3.92 -10.05 -7.26
C VAL A 97 5.01 -9.59 -6.30
N THR A 98 4.71 -8.64 -5.42
CA THR A 98 5.72 -8.06 -4.51
C THR A 98 6.11 -9.02 -3.39
N ALA A 99 5.16 -9.62 -2.69
CA ALA A 99 5.40 -10.57 -1.62
C ALA A 99 5.99 -11.88 -2.13
N GLY A 100 5.48 -12.37 -3.27
CA GLY A 100 5.95 -13.62 -3.88
C GLY A 100 7.41 -13.52 -4.30
N MET A 101 7.76 -12.46 -5.02
CA MET A 101 9.16 -12.21 -5.39
C MET A 101 10.01 -12.00 -4.14
N ALA A 102 9.60 -11.16 -3.19
CA ALA A 102 10.38 -10.93 -1.98
C ALA A 102 10.66 -12.22 -1.20
N ALA A 103 9.65 -13.05 -0.95
CA ALA A 103 9.79 -14.28 -0.18
C ALA A 103 10.69 -15.31 -0.89
N LEU A 104 10.52 -15.48 -2.21
CA LEU A 104 11.33 -16.41 -3.01
C LEU A 104 12.80 -15.96 -3.06
N TYR A 105 13.06 -14.68 -3.31
CA TYR A 105 14.42 -14.15 -3.36
C TYR A 105 15.11 -14.26 -1.99
N GLN A 106 14.40 -13.96 -0.90
CA GLN A 106 14.96 -14.10 0.45
C GLN A 106 15.29 -15.56 0.77
N TYR A 107 14.45 -16.52 0.36
CA TYR A 107 14.72 -17.95 0.55
C TYR A 107 15.93 -18.45 -0.24
N VAL A 108 16.15 -17.91 -1.45
CA VAL A 108 17.30 -18.28 -2.29
C VAL A 108 18.59 -17.64 -1.78
N LEU A 109 18.53 -16.39 -1.30
CA LEU A 109 19.71 -15.63 -0.89
C LEU A 109 20.17 -15.92 0.55
N TYR A 110 19.22 -16.22 1.44
CA TYR A 110 19.50 -16.45 2.85
C TYR A 110 19.10 -17.88 3.23
N PRO A 111 19.83 -18.53 4.16
CA PRO A 111 19.49 -19.87 4.64
C PRO A 111 18.29 -19.81 5.60
N VAL A 112 17.14 -19.36 5.09
CA VAL A 112 15.89 -19.20 5.84
C VAL A 112 15.08 -20.49 5.74
N PRO A 113 14.44 -20.96 6.83
CA PRO A 113 13.53 -22.10 6.75
C PRO A 113 12.38 -21.82 5.77
N PHE A 114 12.04 -22.80 4.93
CA PHE A 114 10.96 -22.65 3.94
C PHE A 114 9.62 -22.23 4.56
N TYR A 115 9.32 -22.75 5.75
CA TYR A 115 8.13 -22.36 6.52
C TYR A 115 8.09 -20.85 6.83
N LEU A 116 9.25 -20.23 7.11
CA LEU A 116 9.33 -18.80 7.40
C LEU A 116 9.09 -17.95 6.16
N ALA A 117 9.63 -18.37 5.01
CA ALA A 117 9.35 -17.72 3.72
C ALA A 117 7.85 -17.77 3.38
N LEU A 118 7.18 -18.90 3.63
CA LEU A 118 5.73 -19.03 3.41
C LEU A 118 4.91 -18.14 4.36
N GLN A 119 5.32 -18.04 5.63
CA GLN A 119 4.71 -17.11 6.59
C GLN A 119 4.88 -15.65 6.14
N TRP A 120 6.09 -15.24 5.72
CA TRP A 120 6.31 -13.90 5.18
C TRP A 120 5.45 -13.61 3.97
N PHE A 121 5.36 -14.54 3.03
CA PHE A 121 4.49 -14.40 1.87
C PHE A 121 3.03 -14.17 2.28
N GLY A 122 2.48 -15.03 3.15
CA GLY A 122 1.09 -14.94 3.60
C GLY A 122 0.78 -13.65 4.36
N LEU A 123 1.64 -13.26 5.29
CA LEU A 123 1.45 -12.03 6.09
C LEU A 123 1.57 -10.77 5.23
N GLN A 124 2.54 -10.75 4.32
CA GLN A 124 2.73 -9.64 3.40
C GLN A 124 1.51 -9.53 2.46
N LEU A 125 1.01 -10.65 1.93
CA LEU A 125 -0.18 -10.67 1.07
C LEU A 125 -1.41 -10.07 1.79
N VAL A 126 -1.67 -10.47 3.05
CA VAL A 126 -2.77 -9.91 3.85
C VAL A 126 -2.62 -8.40 4.02
N LYS A 127 -1.40 -7.92 4.33
CA LYS A 127 -1.11 -6.48 4.45
C LYS A 127 -1.42 -5.71 3.16
N PHE A 128 -1.04 -6.26 2.01
CA PHE A 128 -1.33 -5.65 0.70
C PHE A 128 -2.82 -5.63 0.36
N VAL A 129 -3.57 -6.68 0.72
CA VAL A 129 -5.03 -6.71 0.54
C VAL A 129 -5.70 -5.64 1.41
N LEU A 130 -5.31 -5.50 2.68
CA LEU A 130 -5.85 -4.46 3.57
C LEU A 130 -5.55 -3.05 3.04
N ALA A 131 -4.34 -2.81 2.53
CA ALA A 131 -3.99 -1.55 1.89
C ALA A 131 -4.80 -1.27 0.61
N GLY A 132 -5.03 -2.29 -0.22
CA GLY A 132 -5.88 -2.18 -1.39
C GLY A 132 -7.33 -1.85 -1.03
N ILE A 133 -7.89 -2.50 -0.01
CA ILE A 133 -9.22 -2.18 0.52
C ILE A 133 -9.29 -0.71 0.98
N ALA A 134 -8.29 -0.23 1.71
CA ALA A 134 -8.24 1.16 2.15
C ALA A 134 -8.17 2.14 0.96
N ALA A 135 -7.37 1.82 -0.06
CA ALA A 135 -7.29 2.61 -1.28
C ALA A 135 -8.66 2.72 -1.97
N GLY A 136 -9.36 1.60 -2.17
CA GLY A 136 -10.69 1.57 -2.81
C GLY A 136 -11.82 2.13 -1.95
N ALA A 137 -11.68 2.14 -0.62
CA ALA A 137 -12.66 2.74 0.28
C ALA A 137 -12.53 4.28 0.34
N ILE A 138 -11.30 4.79 0.28
CA ILE A 138 -10.99 6.23 0.38
C ILE A 138 -11.12 6.91 -0.98
N TYR A 139 -10.72 6.22 -2.06
CA TYR A 139 -10.84 6.74 -3.41
C TYR A 139 -12.24 6.47 -3.96
N ARG A 140 -13.01 7.54 -4.15
CA ARG A 140 -14.27 7.55 -4.90
C ARG A 140 -14.21 8.71 -5.90
N PRO A 141 -14.13 8.47 -7.22
CA PRO A 141 -14.21 9.55 -8.19
C PRO A 141 -15.61 10.17 -8.18
N MET A 142 -15.71 11.39 -8.71
CA MET A 142 -16.98 12.08 -8.90
C MET A 142 -17.77 11.35 -10.01
N PRO A 143 -19.10 11.20 -9.92
CA PRO A 143 -19.92 10.77 -11.04
C PRO A 143 -19.62 11.61 -12.29
N GLU A 144 -19.63 10.97 -13.46
CA GLU A 144 -19.32 11.59 -14.76
C GLU A 144 -20.32 12.70 -15.14
N ASP A 145 -21.56 12.63 -14.63
CA ASP A 145 -22.62 13.63 -14.81
C ASP A 145 -22.21 15.03 -14.28
N ASP A 146 -21.42 15.08 -13.20
CA ASP A 146 -20.90 16.35 -12.67
C ASP A 146 -19.72 16.90 -13.49
N ARG A 147 -19.11 16.10 -14.39
CA ARG A 147 -17.95 16.51 -15.22
C ARG A 147 -18.36 17.21 -16.52
N ASP A 148 -19.48 16.78 -17.11
CA ASP A 148 -19.98 17.37 -18.35
C ASP A 148 -20.62 18.74 -18.10
N GLU A 149 -21.31 18.94 -16.96
CA GLU A 149 -21.79 20.27 -16.52
C GLU A 149 -20.64 21.26 -16.29
N ASP A 150 -19.54 20.83 -15.67
CA ASP A 150 -18.36 21.68 -15.42
C ASP A 150 -17.62 22.05 -16.73
N GLN A 151 -17.69 21.17 -17.75
CA GLN A 151 -17.10 21.41 -19.07
C GLN A 151 -17.96 22.36 -19.92
N GLU A 152 -19.29 22.20 -19.90
CA GLU A 152 -20.22 23.16 -20.52
C GLU A 152 -20.11 24.55 -19.87
N ASP A 153 -20.06 24.66 -18.55
CA ASP A 153 -19.90 25.94 -17.85
C ASP A 153 -18.57 26.65 -18.20
N MET A 154 -17.51 25.92 -18.58
CA MET A 154 -16.24 26.49 -19.05
C MET A 154 -16.31 26.99 -20.51
N ASP A 155 -17.13 26.36 -21.36
CA ASP A 155 -17.29 26.76 -22.75
C ASP A 155 -18.20 28.00 -22.89
N ILE A 156 -18.94 28.37 -21.83
CA ILE A 156 -19.89 29.50 -21.80
C ILE A 156 -19.25 30.79 -21.22
N VAL A 157 -17.98 30.77 -20.78
CA VAL A 157 -17.27 31.93 -20.17
C VAL A 157 -16.22 32.55 -21.09
#